data_AF-A0A8H5K718-F1
#
_entry.id   AF-A0A8H5K718-F1
#
_cell.length_a   1.000
_cell.length_b   1.000
_cell.length_c   1.000
_cell.angle_alpha   90.00
_cell.angle_beta   90.00
_cell.angle_gamma   90.00
#
_symmetry.space_group_name_H-M   'P 1'
#
loop_
_entity.id
_entity.type
_entity.pdbx_description
1 polymer ?
#
loop_
_entity_poly.entity_id
_entity_poly.type
_entity_poly.pdbx_seq_one_letter_code
_entity_poly.pdbx_strand_id
1 'polypeptide(L)'
;MSSRRTSTLPRYSTQQRLSQNRLPTPRMPGANKHGHTSSRHGNPESAIPKPTSSQALPFRSLRPVQDGDGATSSYFEHSNGKRINTDLVFTAALKKQYPELSLVVVPQDGDIGSPCNLLAFAGAGYATVTPIREEGDLPSSLEWTVYLPPARRMDGNKGGLAEAPIFGKFLYQWEGEEFIVYLADGRDGSSPYPQFKNYYILTADVYKADQLVLTVGSWASDLHNEVWVFDQGFFHKDRELWESAQKSTWDAVILDEDMKKSLINDHISFFESRQTYARLGVPWKRGIIYHGPPGNGKTISIKAAMHMLADRAPPVPTVYVRSLESWMGPQGSLYEIFQKAREFAPCYLVFEDIDSLVTPDVRSYFLNEVDGLKQNDGIFIIASTNHLELLDPGIAKRPSRFDRKYYFPDPNIDQREAYCRFWQKKLKSNKDIEFPDKLCRAIAEITDKFSFAYIQEAFVAALLAIARRSETKPAVRGSTEAWVLVSDDFVDALALDKGDLEKVELWIEIRKQIKILREGIEEEE
;
A
#
# COMPACT_ATOMS: atom_id res chain seq x y z
N MET A 1 40.95 -29.35 73.04
CA MET A 1 41.29 -27.96 72.66
C MET A 1 40.10 -27.42 71.89
N SER A 2 39.40 -26.33 72.25
CA SER A 2 39.86 -24.93 72.47
C SER A 2 40.29 -24.27 71.14
N SER A 3 39.70 -23.17 70.64
CA SER A 3 38.62 -22.31 71.19
C SER A 3 37.91 -21.42 70.15
N ARG A 4 36.64 -21.06 70.43
CA ARG A 4 35.90 -19.76 70.26
C ARG A 4 36.28 -18.79 69.10
N ARG A 5 35.35 -18.10 68.43
CA ARG A 5 34.35 -17.14 68.98
C ARG A 5 33.17 -16.86 68.02
N THR A 6 31.93 -16.88 68.56
CA THR A 6 30.80 -15.89 68.48
C THR A 6 30.54 -15.06 67.20
N SER A 7 29.32 -14.71 66.78
CA SER A 7 27.88 -15.07 67.02
C SER A 7 27.01 -14.17 66.09
N THR A 8 25.66 -14.04 66.06
CA THR A 8 24.50 -14.46 66.89
C THR A 8 23.20 -14.50 66.01
N LEU A 9 22.05 -14.87 66.59
CA LEU A 9 20.64 -14.70 66.11
C LEU A 9 19.81 -14.08 67.28
N PRO A 10 18.45 -13.93 67.32
CA PRO A 10 17.37 -14.30 66.36
C PRO A 10 16.20 -13.26 66.20
N ARG A 11 15.09 -13.75 65.62
CA ARG A 11 13.72 -13.17 65.44
C ARG A 11 13.06 -12.57 66.70
N TYR A 12 12.09 -11.64 66.55
CA TYR A 12 10.62 -11.91 66.60
C TYR A 12 9.73 -10.64 66.41
N SER A 13 8.40 -10.80 66.46
CA SER A 13 7.32 -9.82 66.19
C SER A 13 7.07 -8.82 67.36
N THR A 14 6.20 -7.79 67.28
CA THR A 14 4.71 -7.87 67.35
C THR A 14 4.04 -6.47 67.40
N GLN A 15 2.95 -6.24 66.63
CA GLN A 15 1.93 -5.14 66.74
C GLN A 15 2.43 -3.65 66.71
N GLN A 16 1.72 -2.62 66.22
CA GLN A 16 0.32 -2.22 66.43
C GLN A 16 -0.26 -1.27 65.33
N ARG A 17 -1.60 -1.27 65.25
CA ARG A 17 -2.55 -0.17 64.92
C ARG A 17 -2.52 0.54 63.54
N LEU A 18 -3.74 0.72 63.02
CA LEU A 18 -4.05 1.58 61.88
C LEU A 18 -4.09 3.06 62.27
N SER A 19 -3.74 3.93 61.31
CA SER A 19 -4.27 5.29 61.21
C SER A 19 -4.55 5.63 59.74
N GLN A 20 -5.66 6.30 59.47
CA GLN A 20 -6.00 6.79 58.13
C GLN A 20 -5.12 7.99 57.78
N ASN A 21 -4.64 8.09 56.54
CA ASN A 21 -4.11 9.33 56.01
C ASN A 21 -4.60 9.56 54.56
N ARG A 22 -4.97 10.80 54.25
CA ARG A 22 -5.55 11.19 52.97
C ARG A 22 -4.46 11.66 52.00
N LEU A 23 -4.68 11.44 50.70
CA LEU A 23 -3.84 12.01 49.65
C LEU A 23 -3.97 13.55 49.63
N PRO A 24 -2.87 14.30 49.44
CA PRO A 24 -2.89 15.77 49.43
C PRO A 24 -3.35 16.35 48.09
N THR A 25 -4.18 17.39 48.13
CA THR A 25 -4.58 18.19 46.97
C THR A 25 -3.51 19.25 46.62
N PRO A 26 -3.18 19.49 45.34
CA PRO A 26 -2.26 20.56 44.94
C PRO A 26 -2.77 21.97 45.33
N ARG A 27 -1.85 22.92 45.56
CA ARG A 27 -2.13 24.35 45.74
C ARG A 27 -1.54 25.16 44.58
N MET A 28 -2.27 26.18 44.13
CA MET A 28 -1.76 27.20 43.20
C MET A 28 -0.66 28.06 43.86
N PRO A 29 0.43 28.42 43.16
CA PRO A 29 1.40 29.41 43.63
C PRO A 29 0.91 30.85 43.40
N GLY A 30 1.19 31.75 44.36
CA GLY A 30 0.98 33.19 44.21
C GLY A 30 2.20 33.91 43.61
N ALA A 31 2.00 35.08 43.00
CA ALA A 31 3.06 35.85 42.36
C ALA A 31 3.85 36.76 43.31
N ASN A 32 5.14 37.03 43.01
CA ASN A 32 5.76 38.32 43.33
C ASN A 32 6.98 38.65 42.44
N LYS A 33 7.48 39.89 42.57
CA LYS A 33 8.18 40.70 41.55
C LYS A 33 9.73 40.69 41.61
N HIS A 34 10.33 41.28 40.56
CA HIS A 34 11.72 41.81 40.42
C HIS A 34 12.86 40.78 40.20
N GLY A 35 13.92 41.04 39.40
CA GLY A 35 14.17 42.13 38.44
C GLY A 35 15.65 42.25 37.94
N HIS A 36 15.86 42.62 36.66
CA HIS A 36 17.15 42.93 35.94
C HIS A 36 18.24 41.81 35.91
N THR A 37 19.05 41.61 34.85
CA THR A 37 19.90 42.55 34.07
C THR A 37 20.34 42.01 32.67
N SER A 38 20.70 42.93 31.74
CA SER A 38 21.88 42.94 30.80
C SER A 38 22.41 41.62 30.15
N SER A 39 22.77 41.50 28.85
CA SER A 39 22.93 42.44 27.72
C SER A 39 23.12 41.74 26.35
N ARG A 40 22.89 42.45 25.23
CA ARG A 40 23.89 42.77 24.15
C ARG A 40 23.27 43.68 23.06
N HIS A 41 24.10 44.31 22.22
CA HIS A 41 23.72 45.32 21.23
C HIS A 41 23.62 44.78 19.79
N GLY A 42 22.79 45.44 18.96
CA GLY A 42 22.79 45.33 17.50
C GLY A 42 21.57 46.03 16.87
N ASN A 43 21.79 47.15 16.17
CA ASN A 43 20.81 47.87 15.33
C ASN A 43 21.47 48.05 13.93
N PRO A 44 20.75 48.19 12.80
CA PRO A 44 19.81 49.29 12.60
C PRO A 44 18.46 48.92 11.94
N GLU A 45 17.58 49.92 11.84
CA GLU A 45 16.26 49.86 11.22
C GLU A 45 16.31 49.77 9.69
N SER A 46 15.27 49.21 9.08
CA SER A 46 14.88 49.51 7.69
C SER A 46 13.35 49.62 7.61
N ALA A 47 12.85 50.53 6.76
CA ALA A 47 11.50 51.06 6.92
C ALA A 47 10.43 50.31 6.10
N ILE A 48 9.29 50.01 6.74
CA ILE A 48 8.04 49.72 6.04
C ILE A 48 7.36 51.07 5.75
N PRO A 49 7.11 51.45 4.48
CA PRO A 49 6.44 52.71 4.16
C PRO A 49 4.99 52.67 4.60
N LYS A 50 4.55 53.68 5.37
CA LYS A 50 3.13 53.87 5.69
C LYS A 50 2.39 54.31 4.41
N PRO A 51 1.21 53.74 4.09
CA PRO A 51 0.43 54.19 2.94
C PRO A 51 0.03 55.65 3.11
N THR A 52 0.14 56.41 2.02
CA THR A 52 -0.23 57.83 1.95
C THR A 52 -1.74 58.04 2.09
N SER A 53 -2.13 59.26 2.47
CA SER A 53 -3.50 59.62 2.81
C SER A 53 -4.46 59.59 1.61
N SER A 54 -5.04 58.43 1.33
CA SER A 54 -6.32 58.33 0.65
C SER A 54 -7.47 58.69 1.61
N GLN A 55 -8.56 59.25 1.09
CA GLN A 55 -9.66 59.77 1.88
C GLN A 55 -10.54 58.64 2.46
N ALA A 56 -10.12 58.08 3.59
CA ALA A 56 -11.00 57.22 4.39
C ALA A 56 -12.17 58.04 4.94
N LEU A 57 -13.38 57.80 4.42
CA LEU A 57 -14.61 58.35 4.98
C LEU A 57 -14.71 57.94 6.46
N PRO A 58 -15.04 58.87 7.39
CA PRO A 58 -15.22 58.50 8.78
C PRO A 58 -16.36 57.49 8.91
N PHE A 59 -16.12 56.34 9.57
CA PHE A 59 -17.04 55.20 9.65
C PHE A 59 -18.49 55.58 10.01
N ARG A 60 -18.70 56.66 10.78
CA ARG A 60 -20.00 57.28 11.07
C ARG A 60 -20.85 57.72 9.86
N SER A 61 -20.31 57.70 8.64
CA SER A 61 -21.01 58.08 7.41
C SER A 61 -21.53 56.89 6.58
N LEU A 62 -21.23 55.64 6.97
CA LEU A 62 -21.64 54.43 6.25
C LEU A 62 -23.07 53.98 6.64
N ARG A 63 -24.06 54.76 6.18
CA ARG A 63 -25.52 54.58 6.36
C ARG A 63 -26.02 54.69 7.82
N PRO A 64 -27.30 55.05 8.04
CA PRO A 64 -27.98 54.75 9.30
C PRO A 64 -28.11 53.24 9.47
N VAL A 65 -27.97 52.73 10.69
CA VAL A 65 -28.33 51.34 11.01
C VAL A 65 -29.85 51.24 11.02
N GLN A 66 -30.43 50.77 9.92
CA GLN A 66 -31.81 50.30 9.88
C GLN A 66 -31.83 48.85 10.40
N ASP A 67 -32.53 48.63 11.51
CA ASP A 67 -32.84 47.35 12.15
C ASP A 67 -31.82 46.21 11.97
N GLY A 68 -30.76 46.30 12.77
CA GLY A 68 -29.71 45.29 12.90
C GLY A 68 -28.58 45.44 11.88
N ASP A 69 -27.36 45.08 12.30
CA ASP A 69 -26.35 44.72 11.31
C ASP A 69 -26.76 43.37 10.71
N GLY A 70 -27.22 43.37 9.46
CA GLY A 70 -27.65 42.16 8.76
C GLY A 70 -26.58 41.07 8.68
N ALA A 71 -25.29 41.41 8.75
CA ALA A 71 -24.22 40.42 8.82
C ALA A 71 -24.17 39.76 10.22
N THR A 72 -24.23 40.55 11.30
CA THR A 72 -24.39 40.06 12.68
C THR A 72 -25.66 39.23 12.85
N SER A 73 -26.81 39.69 12.34
CA SER A 73 -28.07 38.95 12.41
C SER A 73 -27.97 37.62 11.67
N SER A 74 -27.49 37.61 10.42
CA SER A 74 -27.30 36.38 9.64
C SER A 74 -26.30 35.43 10.31
N TYR A 75 -25.23 35.96 10.90
CA TYR A 75 -24.24 35.17 11.63
C TYR A 75 -24.85 34.50 12.87
N PHE A 76 -25.66 35.22 13.66
CA PHE A 76 -26.33 34.65 14.82
C PHE A 76 -27.52 33.75 14.46
N GLU A 77 -28.28 34.03 13.41
CA GLU A 77 -29.34 33.13 12.90
C GLU A 77 -28.73 31.80 12.43
N HIS A 78 -27.64 31.85 11.67
CA HIS A 78 -26.88 30.65 11.26
C HIS A 78 -26.28 29.92 12.47
N SER A 79 -25.65 30.63 13.40
CA SER A 79 -24.93 30.03 14.54
C SER A 79 -25.84 29.54 15.67
N ASN A 80 -27.07 30.05 15.76
CA ASN A 80 -28.07 29.69 16.78
C ASN A 80 -29.12 28.69 16.24
N GLY A 81 -28.96 28.22 15.00
CA GLY A 81 -29.72 27.09 14.49
C GLY A 81 -29.51 25.85 15.36
N LYS A 82 -30.61 25.16 15.72
CA LYS A 82 -30.52 23.89 16.45
C LYS A 82 -29.73 22.90 15.60
N ARG A 83 -28.52 22.53 16.04
CA ARG A 83 -27.78 21.40 15.46
C ARG A 83 -28.59 20.14 15.70
N ILE A 84 -29.20 19.64 14.62
CA ILE A 84 -29.88 18.36 14.59
C ILE A 84 -28.80 17.28 14.57
N ASN A 85 -28.99 16.22 15.37
CA ASN A 85 -28.30 14.97 15.15
C ASN A 85 -29.25 14.07 14.35
N THR A 86 -28.88 13.81 13.12
CA THR A 86 -29.55 12.96 12.14
C THR A 86 -29.80 11.58 12.73
N ASP A 87 -28.80 10.94 13.36
CA ASP A 87 -28.98 9.63 14.01
C ASP A 87 -30.11 9.61 15.03
N LEU A 88 -30.17 10.60 15.93
CA LEU A 88 -31.21 10.73 16.94
C LEU A 88 -32.59 10.97 16.32
N VAL A 89 -32.69 11.84 15.31
CA VAL A 89 -33.96 12.11 14.62
C VAL A 89 -34.44 10.89 13.84
N PHE A 90 -33.55 10.22 13.10
CA PHE A 90 -33.88 9.07 12.28
C PHE A 90 -34.24 7.86 13.16
N THR A 91 -33.46 7.59 14.21
CA THR A 91 -33.77 6.59 15.24
C THR A 91 -35.13 6.83 15.88
N ALA A 92 -35.46 8.08 16.24
CA ALA A 92 -36.75 8.42 16.84
C ALA A 92 -37.92 8.30 15.84
N ALA A 93 -37.70 8.64 14.57
CA ALA A 93 -38.69 8.49 13.52
C ALA A 93 -38.99 7.01 13.23
N LEU A 94 -37.96 6.20 12.98
CA LEU A 94 -38.10 4.77 12.70
C LEU A 94 -38.76 4.01 13.86
N LYS A 95 -38.34 4.26 15.12
CA LYS A 95 -38.98 3.63 16.30
C LYS A 95 -40.42 4.06 16.55
N LYS A 96 -40.86 5.19 15.98
CA LYS A 96 -42.27 5.62 15.98
C LYS A 96 -43.06 5.00 14.84
N GLN A 97 -42.43 4.75 13.69
CA GLN A 97 -43.05 4.18 12.50
C GLN A 97 -43.22 2.66 12.57
N TYR A 98 -42.25 1.96 13.18
CA TYR A 98 -42.20 0.51 13.32
C TYR A 98 -42.00 0.11 14.80
N PRO A 99 -42.95 0.39 15.71
CA PRO A 99 -42.80 0.17 17.15
C PRO A 99 -42.67 -1.31 17.55
N GLU A 100 -43.09 -2.23 16.68
CA GLU A 100 -42.92 -3.68 16.81
C GLU A 100 -41.56 -4.21 16.34
N LEU A 101 -40.76 -3.42 15.61
CA LEU A 101 -39.45 -3.83 15.10
C LEU A 101 -38.31 -3.29 15.97
N SER A 102 -37.28 -4.12 16.13
CA SER A 102 -36.00 -3.69 16.71
C SER A 102 -35.15 -3.00 15.66
N LEU A 103 -34.42 -1.95 16.09
CA LEU A 103 -33.54 -1.15 15.23
C LEU A 103 -32.07 -1.32 15.67
N VAL A 104 -31.23 -1.78 14.73
CA VAL A 104 -29.77 -1.78 14.83
C VAL A 104 -29.23 -0.68 13.91
N VAL A 105 -28.23 0.09 14.35
CA VAL A 105 -27.59 1.15 13.56
C VAL A 105 -26.11 0.82 13.38
N VAL A 106 -25.64 0.84 12.13
CA VAL A 106 -24.34 0.32 11.72
C VAL A 106 -23.67 1.29 10.74
N PRO A 107 -22.50 1.86 11.06
CA PRO A 107 -21.73 2.64 10.09
C PRO A 107 -21.34 1.79 8.89
N GLN A 108 -21.56 2.31 7.68
CA GLN A 108 -21.07 1.72 6.43
C GLN A 108 -19.53 1.71 6.45
N ASP A 109 -18.96 2.86 6.81
CA ASP A 109 -17.53 3.14 6.94
C ASP A 109 -17.35 3.90 8.28
N GLY A 110 -16.22 3.73 8.99
CA GLY A 110 -16.06 4.42 10.27
C GLY A 110 -14.68 4.31 10.93
N ASP A 111 -14.39 5.27 11.81
CA ASP A 111 -13.13 5.38 12.58
C ASP A 111 -12.95 4.29 13.66
N ILE A 112 -13.99 3.48 13.91
CA ILE A 112 -14.03 2.47 14.97
C ILE A 112 -14.64 1.18 14.42
N GLY A 113 -13.81 0.14 14.24
CA GLY A 113 -14.21 -1.16 13.71
C GLY A 113 -13.70 -1.41 12.28
N SER A 114 -14.27 -2.42 11.62
CA SER A 114 -14.14 -2.60 10.17
C SER A 114 -15.40 -2.07 9.47
N PRO A 115 -15.31 -1.60 8.21
CA PRO A 115 -16.48 -1.16 7.44
C PRO A 115 -17.49 -2.30 7.27
N CYS A 116 -18.78 -1.97 7.23
CA CYS A 116 -19.88 -2.93 7.13
C CYS A 116 -20.81 -2.53 5.98
N ASN A 117 -20.42 -2.87 4.76
CA ASN A 117 -21.10 -2.39 3.55
C ASN A 117 -22.12 -3.41 3.02
N LEU A 118 -23.35 -3.36 3.55
CA LEU A 118 -24.47 -4.24 3.16
C LEU A 118 -24.74 -4.20 1.65
N LEU A 119 -24.72 -3.02 1.01
CA LEU A 119 -24.96 -2.90 -0.43
C LEU A 119 -23.86 -3.57 -1.27
N ALA A 120 -22.60 -3.49 -0.84
CA ALA A 120 -21.50 -4.19 -1.52
C ALA A 120 -21.60 -5.72 -1.34
N PHE A 121 -21.98 -6.21 -0.17
CA PHE A 121 -22.19 -7.64 0.11
C PHE A 121 -23.35 -8.22 -0.73
N ALA A 122 -24.46 -7.49 -0.84
CA ALA A 122 -25.56 -7.85 -1.74
C ALA A 122 -25.14 -7.78 -3.22
N GLY A 123 -24.40 -6.73 -3.62
CA GLY A 123 -23.86 -6.59 -4.99
C GLY A 123 -22.87 -7.69 -5.39
N ALA A 124 -22.18 -8.30 -4.42
CA ALA A 124 -21.33 -9.48 -4.60
C ALA A 124 -22.13 -10.81 -4.65
N GLY A 125 -23.46 -10.78 -4.52
CA GLY A 125 -24.35 -11.92 -4.68
C GLY A 125 -24.68 -12.71 -3.40
N TYR A 126 -24.21 -12.27 -2.23
CA TYR A 126 -24.45 -12.96 -0.95
C TYR A 126 -25.80 -12.62 -0.28
N ALA A 127 -26.47 -11.55 -0.75
CA ALA A 127 -27.79 -11.11 -0.29
C ALA A 127 -28.55 -10.47 -1.45
N THR A 128 -29.88 -10.38 -1.35
CA THR A 128 -30.72 -9.64 -2.31
C THR A 128 -31.12 -8.30 -1.72
N VAL A 129 -31.04 -7.21 -2.49
CA VAL A 129 -31.47 -5.88 -2.07
C VAL A 129 -32.42 -5.27 -3.11
N THR A 130 -33.58 -4.83 -2.66
CA THR A 130 -34.64 -4.24 -3.51
C THR A 130 -35.02 -2.85 -2.98
N PRO A 131 -34.85 -1.77 -3.77
CA PRO A 131 -35.26 -0.43 -3.35
C PRO A 131 -36.78 -0.34 -3.11
N ILE A 132 -37.19 0.09 -1.92
CA ILE A 132 -38.58 0.35 -1.57
C ILE A 132 -38.91 1.78 -2.01
N ARG A 133 -39.90 1.92 -2.89
CA ARG A 133 -40.44 3.23 -3.28
C ARG A 133 -41.60 3.58 -2.36
N GLU A 134 -41.68 4.85 -1.97
CA GLU A 134 -42.76 5.41 -1.15
C GLU A 134 -43.51 6.46 -1.97
N GLU A 135 -44.84 6.47 -1.88
CA GLU A 135 -45.70 7.43 -2.58
C GLU A 135 -45.85 8.71 -1.73
N GLY A 136 -45.43 9.86 -2.25
CA GLY A 136 -45.52 11.15 -1.58
C GLY A 136 -44.78 12.27 -2.33
N ASP A 137 -44.75 13.47 -1.74
CA ASP A 137 -44.14 14.67 -2.32
C ASP A 137 -42.59 14.69 -2.25
N LEU A 138 -41.98 13.69 -1.61
CA LEU A 138 -40.53 13.57 -1.43
C LEU A 138 -39.97 12.36 -2.22
N PRO A 139 -38.73 12.44 -2.75
CA PRO A 139 -38.14 11.35 -3.49
C PRO A 139 -37.81 10.15 -2.57
N SER A 140 -38.07 8.93 -3.03
CA SER A 140 -37.85 7.71 -2.23
C SER A 140 -36.38 7.34 -2.01
N SER A 141 -35.46 7.96 -2.77
CA SER A 141 -34.01 7.88 -2.59
C SER A 141 -33.35 9.20 -3.00
N LEU A 142 -32.11 9.41 -2.55
CA LEU A 142 -31.24 10.49 -2.99
C LEU A 142 -29.88 9.87 -3.35
N GLU A 143 -29.51 9.96 -4.62
CA GLU A 143 -28.36 9.26 -5.20
C GLU A 143 -27.55 10.26 -6.05
N TRP A 144 -26.24 10.05 -6.13
CA TRP A 144 -25.37 10.74 -7.07
C TRP A 144 -24.93 9.79 -8.19
N THR A 145 -25.27 10.09 -9.43
CA THR A 145 -24.70 9.43 -10.61
C THR A 145 -23.24 9.85 -10.75
N VAL A 146 -22.32 8.96 -10.34
CA VAL A 146 -20.87 9.16 -10.41
C VAL A 146 -20.33 8.55 -11.70
N TYR A 147 -19.53 9.32 -12.43
CA TYR A 147 -18.73 8.80 -13.54
C TYR A 147 -17.47 8.11 -13.01
N LEU A 148 -17.35 6.80 -13.29
CA LEU A 148 -16.16 6.02 -13.00
C LEU A 148 -15.26 5.99 -14.26
N PRO A 149 -14.06 6.60 -14.26
CA PRO A 149 -13.18 6.58 -15.41
C PRO A 149 -12.70 5.15 -15.72
N PRO A 150 -12.40 4.83 -16.99
CA PRO A 150 -11.84 3.53 -17.34
C PRO A 150 -10.43 3.40 -16.77
N ALA A 151 -10.11 2.25 -16.17
CA ALA A 151 -8.77 1.96 -15.64
C ALA A 151 -7.66 2.16 -16.68
N ARG A 152 -7.98 1.92 -17.97
CA ARG A 152 -7.09 2.18 -19.11
C ARG A 152 -7.85 2.88 -20.23
N ARG A 153 -7.31 4.02 -20.68
CA ARG A 153 -7.88 4.82 -21.79
C ARG A 153 -7.69 4.18 -23.17
N MET A 154 -6.71 3.29 -23.32
CA MET A 154 -6.35 2.67 -24.60
C MET A 154 -7.35 1.60 -25.06
N ASP A 155 -8.12 1.02 -24.13
CA ASP A 155 -8.98 -0.15 -24.39
C ASP A 155 -10.31 0.24 -25.05
N GLY A 156 -10.46 1.49 -25.51
CA GLY A 156 -11.68 2.06 -26.10
C GLY A 156 -12.86 2.23 -25.12
N ASN A 157 -12.73 1.69 -23.91
CA ASN A 157 -13.69 1.81 -22.82
C ASN A 157 -13.90 3.29 -22.44
N LYS A 158 -15.16 3.71 -22.34
CA LYS A 158 -15.53 5.09 -21.97
C LYS A 158 -15.66 5.31 -20.46
N GLY A 159 -15.41 4.29 -19.65
CA GLY A 159 -15.74 4.29 -18.22
C GLY A 159 -17.17 3.80 -17.97
N GLY A 160 -17.58 3.82 -16.71
CA GLY A 160 -18.93 3.45 -16.26
C GLY A 160 -19.66 4.62 -15.61
N LEU A 161 -20.96 4.44 -15.41
CA LEU A 161 -21.73 5.20 -14.42
C LEU A 161 -22.01 4.28 -13.23
N ALA A 162 -21.96 4.81 -12.02
CA ALA A 162 -22.36 4.13 -10.80
C ALA A 162 -23.18 5.09 -9.94
N GLU A 163 -24.21 4.59 -9.26
CA GLU A 163 -24.99 5.39 -8.33
C GLU A 163 -24.38 5.31 -6.92
N ALA A 164 -24.11 6.48 -6.33
CA ALA A 164 -23.62 6.61 -4.98
C ALA A 164 -24.76 7.08 -4.06
N PRO A 165 -25.45 6.18 -3.34
CA PRO A 165 -26.59 6.55 -2.51
C PRO A 165 -26.18 7.42 -1.31
N ILE A 166 -26.95 8.47 -1.07
CA ILE A 166 -26.89 9.40 0.06
C ILE A 166 -28.05 9.12 1.01
N PHE A 167 -29.22 8.82 0.44
CA PHE A 167 -30.39 8.32 1.14
C PHE A 167 -31.06 7.20 0.34
N GLY A 168 -31.53 6.15 0.99
CA GLY A 168 -32.36 5.13 0.34
C GLY A 168 -33.02 4.19 1.34
N LYS A 169 -34.14 3.60 0.94
CA LYS A 169 -34.88 2.57 1.68
C LYS A 169 -34.89 1.27 0.87
N PHE A 170 -34.62 0.15 1.52
CA PHE A 170 -34.46 -1.14 0.87
C PHE A 170 -35.16 -2.27 1.65
N LEU A 171 -35.74 -3.21 0.94
CA LEU A 171 -35.99 -4.56 1.44
C LEU A 171 -34.69 -5.36 1.20
N TYR A 172 -34.13 -5.88 2.27
CA TYR A 172 -32.87 -6.63 2.25
C TYR A 172 -33.14 -8.06 2.69
N GLN A 173 -32.71 -9.04 1.89
CA GLN A 173 -33.00 -10.46 2.07
C GLN A 173 -31.68 -11.24 2.19
N TRP A 174 -31.49 -11.92 3.31
CA TRP A 174 -30.29 -12.71 3.60
C TRP A 174 -30.63 -13.94 4.45
N GLU A 175 -30.12 -15.12 4.07
CA GLU A 175 -30.42 -16.42 4.67
C GLU A 175 -31.91 -16.75 4.89
N GLY A 176 -32.79 -16.15 4.08
CA GLY A 176 -34.24 -16.32 4.17
C GLY A 176 -34.95 -15.37 5.15
N GLU A 177 -34.21 -14.51 5.85
CA GLU A 177 -34.75 -13.42 6.68
C GLU A 177 -34.95 -12.14 5.86
N GLU A 178 -35.94 -11.34 6.25
CA GLU A 178 -36.23 -10.02 5.65
C GLU A 178 -35.92 -8.89 6.64
N PHE A 179 -35.19 -7.88 6.17
CA PHE A 179 -34.85 -6.68 6.92
C PHE A 179 -35.32 -5.44 6.14
N ILE A 180 -35.88 -4.45 6.84
CA ILE A 180 -36.07 -3.11 6.25
C ILE A 180 -34.82 -2.30 6.57
N VAL A 181 -34.01 -2.02 5.55
CA VAL A 181 -32.74 -1.30 5.69
C VAL A 181 -32.91 0.09 5.11
N TYR A 182 -32.68 1.13 5.91
CA TYR A 182 -32.44 2.48 5.40
C TYR A 182 -30.94 2.77 5.38
N LEU A 183 -30.48 3.56 4.41
CA LEU A 183 -29.14 4.16 4.37
C LEU A 183 -29.32 5.68 4.42
N ALA A 184 -28.55 6.39 5.25
CA ALA A 184 -28.50 7.86 5.25
C ALA A 184 -27.11 8.41 5.58
N ASP A 185 -26.69 9.46 4.88
CA ASP A 185 -25.49 10.28 5.13
C ASP A 185 -25.75 11.30 6.27
N GLY A 186 -25.32 10.97 7.49
CA GLY A 186 -25.46 11.80 8.69
C GLY A 186 -24.28 12.73 8.91
N ARG A 187 -24.27 13.91 8.26
CA ARG A 187 -23.18 14.90 8.36
C ARG A 187 -23.23 15.75 9.65
N ASP A 188 -23.31 15.09 10.80
CA ASP A 188 -23.47 15.70 12.10
C ASP A 188 -22.11 15.97 12.79
N GLY A 189 -21.43 17.08 12.48
CA GLY A 189 -20.12 17.31 13.08
C GLY A 189 -19.56 18.74 13.04
N SER A 190 -18.51 18.94 13.83
CA SER A 190 -17.57 20.07 13.70
C SER A 190 -16.23 19.65 13.10
N SER A 191 -16.09 18.38 12.69
CA SER A 191 -14.95 17.87 11.92
C SER A 191 -15.30 17.89 10.43
N PRO A 192 -14.42 18.36 9.53
CA PRO A 192 -14.76 18.53 8.11
C PRO A 192 -14.84 17.25 7.28
N TYR A 193 -14.52 16.06 7.82
CA TYR A 193 -14.28 14.85 6.99
C TYR A 193 -15.10 13.57 7.23
N PRO A 194 -15.59 13.21 8.43
CA PRO A 194 -16.34 11.96 8.58
C PRO A 194 -17.77 12.12 8.03
N GLN A 195 -18.01 11.60 6.82
CA GLN A 195 -19.36 11.37 6.30
C GLN A 195 -19.86 10.03 6.83
N PHE A 196 -20.46 10.04 8.02
CA PHE A 196 -21.06 8.84 8.60
C PHE A 196 -22.32 8.45 7.84
N LYS A 197 -22.14 7.64 6.80
CA LYS A 197 -23.23 6.89 6.16
C LYS A 197 -23.61 5.73 7.07
N ASN A 198 -24.80 5.77 7.64
CA ASN A 198 -25.29 4.76 8.57
C ASN A 198 -26.39 3.91 7.92
N TYR A 199 -26.26 2.60 8.07
CA TYR A 199 -27.34 1.64 7.84
C TYR A 199 -28.21 1.53 9.09
N TYR A 200 -29.51 1.70 8.92
CA TYR A 200 -30.54 1.55 9.95
C TYR A 200 -31.33 0.28 9.61
N ILE A 201 -31.00 -0.81 10.30
CA ILE A 201 -31.52 -2.17 10.04
C ILE A 201 -32.68 -2.42 11.00
N LEU A 202 -33.90 -2.51 10.45
CA LEU A 202 -35.10 -2.89 11.19
C LEU A 202 -35.38 -4.39 11.01
N THR A 203 -35.64 -5.07 12.12
CA THR A 203 -35.81 -6.53 12.20
C THR A 203 -36.81 -6.94 13.27
N ALA A 204 -37.48 -8.08 13.10
CA ALA A 204 -38.22 -8.74 14.17
C ALA A 204 -37.31 -9.53 15.13
N ASP A 205 -36.13 -9.96 14.68
CA ASP A 205 -35.12 -10.66 15.47
C ASP A 205 -33.76 -9.94 15.42
N VAL A 206 -33.31 -9.42 16.56
CA VAL A 206 -32.01 -8.74 16.70
C VAL A 206 -30.85 -9.71 16.47
N TYR A 207 -30.97 -10.98 16.88
CA TYR A 207 -29.90 -11.95 16.71
C TYR A 207 -29.59 -12.19 15.23
N LYS A 208 -30.61 -12.20 14.36
CA LYS A 208 -30.42 -12.26 12.89
C LYS A 208 -29.72 -11.03 12.33
N ALA A 209 -30.00 -9.83 12.86
CA ALA A 209 -29.27 -8.62 12.47
C ALA A 209 -27.81 -8.65 12.96
N ASP A 210 -27.55 -9.14 14.18
CA ASP A 210 -26.19 -9.32 14.70
C ASP A 210 -25.39 -10.32 13.84
N GLN A 211 -25.99 -11.45 13.43
CA GLN A 211 -25.34 -12.40 12.52
C GLN A 211 -25.08 -11.80 11.13
N LEU A 212 -26.03 -11.03 10.58
CA LEU A 212 -25.84 -10.31 9.31
C LEU A 212 -24.65 -9.33 9.40
N VAL A 213 -24.59 -8.52 10.46
CA VAL A 213 -23.52 -7.53 10.66
C VAL A 213 -22.16 -8.19 10.87
N LEU A 214 -22.09 -9.30 11.61
CA LEU A 214 -20.86 -10.08 11.76
C LEU A 214 -20.40 -10.70 10.44
N THR A 215 -21.33 -11.21 9.63
CA THR A 215 -21.02 -11.84 8.33
C THR A 215 -20.56 -10.80 7.30
N VAL A 216 -21.28 -9.68 7.16
CA VAL A 216 -20.92 -8.57 6.27
C VAL A 216 -19.60 -7.93 6.71
N GLY A 217 -19.39 -7.74 8.02
CA GLY A 217 -18.15 -7.20 8.58
C GLY A 217 -16.95 -8.11 8.32
N SER A 218 -17.07 -9.42 8.57
CA SER A 218 -16.00 -10.39 8.24
C SER A 218 -15.67 -10.37 6.75
N TRP A 219 -16.69 -10.46 5.90
CA TRP A 219 -16.51 -10.39 4.44
C TRP A 219 -15.86 -9.08 3.99
N ALA A 220 -16.19 -7.95 4.60
CA ALA A 220 -15.58 -6.66 4.28
C ALA A 220 -14.11 -6.58 4.75
N SER A 221 -13.74 -7.24 5.85
CA SER A 221 -12.34 -7.40 6.28
C SER A 221 -11.53 -8.33 5.37
N ASP A 222 -12.14 -9.41 4.85
CA ASP A 222 -11.50 -10.39 3.97
C ASP A 222 -11.02 -9.81 2.63
N LEU A 223 -10.02 -10.44 1.99
CA LEU A 223 -9.45 -10.03 0.69
C LEU A 223 -10.04 -10.86 -0.47
N HIS A 224 -10.68 -10.20 -1.44
CA HIS A 224 -11.43 -10.85 -2.53
C HIS A 224 -10.66 -10.85 -3.85
N ASN A 225 -9.50 -11.53 -3.85
CA ASN A 225 -8.47 -11.47 -4.90
C ASN A 225 -7.79 -10.09 -4.95
N GLU A 226 -7.28 -9.68 -3.79
CA GLU A 226 -6.75 -8.34 -3.50
C GLU A 226 -5.49 -8.45 -2.62
N VAL A 227 -4.68 -7.40 -2.58
CA VAL A 227 -3.54 -7.24 -1.64
C VAL A 227 -3.77 -6.00 -0.78
N TRP A 228 -3.47 -6.05 0.52
CA TRP A 228 -3.47 -4.83 1.33
C TRP A 228 -2.24 -3.99 0.99
N VAL A 229 -2.45 -2.77 0.52
CA VAL A 229 -1.38 -1.80 0.24
C VAL A 229 -1.45 -0.66 1.25
N PHE A 230 -0.31 -0.36 1.88
CA PHE A 230 -0.12 0.88 2.63
C PHE A 230 0.60 1.91 1.76
N ASP A 231 -0.02 3.09 1.58
CA ASP A 231 0.55 4.21 0.85
C ASP A 231 0.05 5.55 1.43
N GLN A 232 0.91 6.56 1.48
CA GLN A 232 0.63 7.94 1.97
C GLN A 232 -0.14 8.06 3.30
N GLY A 233 -0.06 7.07 4.18
CA GLY A 233 -0.75 7.05 5.48
C GLY A 233 -2.11 6.37 5.49
N PHE A 234 -2.45 5.59 4.46
CA PHE A 234 -3.73 4.90 4.34
C PHE A 234 -3.56 3.47 3.83
N PHE A 235 -4.41 2.58 4.34
CA PHE A 235 -4.60 1.24 3.79
C PHE A 235 -5.68 1.23 2.70
N HIS A 236 -5.40 0.58 1.59
CA HIS A 236 -6.38 0.26 0.55
C HIS A 236 -6.18 -1.17 0.04
N LYS A 237 -7.23 -1.73 -0.57
CA LYS A 237 -7.15 -3.02 -1.26
C LYS A 237 -6.74 -2.79 -2.72
N ASP A 238 -5.66 -3.42 -3.15
CA ASP A 238 -5.11 -3.29 -4.50
C ASP A 238 -5.30 -4.61 -5.27
N ARG A 239 -6.27 -4.59 -6.18
CA ARG A 239 -6.55 -5.69 -7.11
C ARG A 239 -5.59 -5.71 -8.31
N GLU A 240 -5.08 -4.58 -8.78
CA GLU A 240 -4.16 -4.56 -9.92
C GLU A 240 -2.80 -5.17 -9.54
N LEU A 241 -2.35 -4.96 -8.30
CA LEU A 241 -1.17 -5.63 -7.74
C LEU A 241 -1.39 -7.13 -7.55
N TRP A 242 -2.56 -7.56 -7.08
CA TRP A 242 -2.91 -8.99 -7.02
C TRP A 242 -2.91 -9.62 -8.42
N GLU A 243 -3.58 -9.00 -9.39
CA GLU A 243 -3.59 -9.47 -10.78
C GLU A 243 -2.21 -9.36 -11.46
N SER A 244 -1.29 -8.54 -10.96
CA SER A 244 0.12 -8.53 -11.36
C SER A 244 0.92 -9.67 -10.72
N ALA A 245 0.57 -10.09 -9.50
CA ALA A 245 1.20 -11.19 -8.79
C ALA A 245 0.84 -12.54 -9.44
N GLN A 246 -0.45 -12.81 -9.68
CA GLN A 246 -0.90 -14.06 -10.34
C GLN A 246 -0.33 -14.27 -11.75
N LYS A 247 0.21 -13.22 -12.39
CA LYS A 247 0.90 -13.31 -13.70
C LYS A 247 2.38 -13.69 -13.57
N SER A 248 2.90 -13.78 -12.35
CA SER A 248 4.29 -14.10 -12.01
C SER A 248 4.33 -15.48 -11.36
N THR A 249 4.86 -16.51 -12.05
CA THR A 249 5.10 -17.85 -11.48
C THR A 249 6.59 -18.10 -11.33
N TRP A 250 6.99 -19.03 -10.45
CA TRP A 250 8.40 -19.43 -10.33
C TRP A 250 8.98 -20.06 -11.61
N ASP A 251 8.15 -20.56 -12.50
CA ASP A 251 8.55 -21.02 -13.85
C ASP A 251 8.97 -19.86 -14.77
N ALA A 252 8.41 -18.66 -14.56
CA ALA A 252 8.76 -17.44 -15.29
C ALA A 252 9.97 -16.71 -14.69
N VAL A 253 10.37 -17.07 -13.46
CA VAL A 253 11.51 -16.48 -12.74
C VAL A 253 12.80 -17.21 -13.14
N ILE A 254 13.66 -16.53 -13.90
CA ILE A 254 14.99 -17.04 -14.28
C ILE A 254 15.99 -16.67 -13.18
N LEU A 255 16.48 -17.68 -12.47
CA LEU A 255 17.47 -17.61 -11.40
C LEU A 255 18.36 -18.86 -11.47
N ASP A 256 19.37 -18.93 -10.59
CA ASP A 256 20.00 -20.22 -10.29
C ASP A 256 18.96 -21.20 -9.69
N GLU A 257 19.06 -22.48 -10.05
CA GLU A 257 18.05 -23.47 -9.70
C GLU A 257 18.08 -23.88 -8.23
N ASP A 258 19.26 -23.91 -7.58
CA ASP A 258 19.36 -24.24 -6.16
C ASP A 258 18.99 -23.04 -5.27
N MET A 259 19.34 -21.82 -5.70
CA MET A 259 18.80 -20.57 -5.18
C MET A 259 17.26 -20.55 -5.25
N LYS A 260 16.68 -20.86 -6.42
CA LYS A 260 15.22 -20.91 -6.64
C LYS A 260 14.53 -21.92 -5.71
N LYS A 261 15.05 -23.15 -5.61
CA LYS A 261 14.53 -24.18 -4.68
C LYS A 261 14.61 -23.72 -3.22
N SER A 262 15.73 -23.11 -2.82
CA SER A 262 15.92 -22.61 -1.46
C SER A 262 14.95 -21.46 -1.12
N LEU A 263 14.73 -20.53 -2.07
CA LEU A 263 13.76 -19.45 -1.96
C LEU A 263 12.33 -19.99 -1.76
N ILE A 264 11.88 -20.89 -2.62
CA ILE A 264 10.55 -21.51 -2.56
C ILE A 264 10.36 -22.23 -1.22
N ASN A 265 11.33 -23.09 -0.85
CA ASN A 265 11.29 -23.87 0.38
C ASN A 265 11.23 -22.97 1.64
N ASP A 266 11.97 -21.86 1.69
CA ASP A 266 11.99 -20.97 2.86
C ASP A 266 10.63 -20.33 3.17
N HIS A 267 9.86 -20.02 2.13
CA HIS A 267 8.51 -19.45 2.25
C HIS A 267 7.52 -20.54 2.68
N ILE A 268 7.44 -21.64 1.93
CA ILE A 268 6.50 -22.74 2.21
C ILE A 268 6.74 -23.32 3.61
N SER A 269 7.97 -23.73 3.91
CA SER A 269 8.31 -24.40 5.17
C SER A 269 8.11 -23.51 6.40
N PHE A 270 8.24 -22.18 6.29
CA PHE A 270 7.95 -21.26 7.40
C PHE A 270 6.47 -21.33 7.82
N PHE A 271 5.56 -21.20 6.85
CA PHE A 271 4.12 -21.17 7.14
C PHE A 271 3.57 -22.53 7.57
N GLU A 272 4.16 -23.62 7.09
CA GLU A 272 3.80 -24.99 7.52
C GLU A 272 4.35 -25.33 8.91
N SER A 273 5.47 -24.73 9.32
CA SER A 273 6.17 -25.07 10.56
C SER A 273 5.53 -24.52 11.85
N ARG A 274 4.34 -23.91 11.82
CA ARG A 274 3.69 -23.27 13.01
C ARG A 274 3.75 -24.15 14.27
N GLN A 275 3.40 -25.43 14.14
CA GLN A 275 3.41 -26.38 15.25
C GLN A 275 4.83 -26.69 15.77
N THR A 276 5.84 -26.71 14.88
CA THR A 276 7.25 -26.90 15.25
C THR A 276 7.80 -25.70 16.00
N TYR A 277 7.49 -24.47 15.56
CA TYR A 277 7.86 -23.25 16.28
C TYR A 277 7.27 -23.23 17.70
N ALA A 278 5.95 -23.48 17.82
CA ALA A 278 5.26 -23.55 19.11
C ALA A 278 5.84 -24.64 20.03
N ARG A 279 6.08 -25.85 19.50
CA ARG A 279 6.68 -26.98 20.26
C ARG A 279 8.11 -26.70 20.74
N LEU A 280 8.85 -25.86 20.02
CA LEU A 280 10.23 -25.47 20.38
C LEU A 280 10.31 -24.20 21.22
N GLY A 281 9.18 -23.51 21.47
CA GLY A 281 9.13 -22.28 22.26
C GLY A 281 9.84 -21.08 21.62
N VAL A 282 9.97 -21.07 20.29
CA VAL A 282 10.63 -19.99 19.52
C VAL A 282 9.60 -19.14 18.78
N PRO A 283 9.78 -17.79 18.69
CA PRO A 283 8.83 -16.91 18.01
C PRO A 283 8.63 -17.30 16.54
N TRP A 284 7.38 -17.42 16.10
CA TRP A 284 7.02 -17.81 14.74
C TRP A 284 7.07 -16.61 13.79
N LYS A 285 8.24 -15.99 13.68
CA LYS A 285 8.54 -14.91 12.73
C LYS A 285 9.76 -15.24 11.87
N ARG A 286 9.86 -14.62 10.70
CA ARG A 286 11.02 -14.73 9.80
C ARG A 286 11.21 -13.45 9.02
N GLY A 287 12.47 -13.03 8.82
CA GLY A 287 12.83 -11.98 7.87
C GLY A 287 13.81 -12.48 6.83
N ILE A 288 13.60 -12.14 5.56
CA ILE A 288 14.52 -12.38 4.44
C ILE A 288 14.79 -11.08 3.66
N ILE A 289 16.03 -10.87 3.20
CA ILE A 289 16.39 -9.77 2.28
C ILE A 289 16.80 -10.33 0.92
N TYR A 290 16.23 -9.79 -0.15
CA TYR A 290 16.72 -9.91 -1.52
C TYR A 290 17.59 -8.69 -1.84
N HIS A 291 18.85 -8.89 -2.22
CA HIS A 291 19.76 -7.78 -2.51
C HIS A 291 20.61 -8.02 -3.76
N GLY A 292 21.18 -6.95 -4.32
CA GLY A 292 22.03 -6.99 -5.51
C GLY A 292 21.56 -6.00 -6.59
N PRO A 293 22.23 -5.93 -7.75
CA PRO A 293 21.96 -4.95 -8.79
C PRO A 293 20.48 -4.85 -9.24
N PRO A 294 20.05 -3.67 -9.73
CA PRO A 294 18.70 -3.45 -10.24
C PRO A 294 18.41 -4.29 -11.49
N GLY A 295 17.14 -4.55 -11.78
CA GLY A 295 16.71 -5.34 -12.95
C GLY A 295 16.85 -6.86 -12.83
N ASN A 296 17.66 -7.39 -11.89
CA ASN A 296 17.94 -8.83 -11.77
C ASN A 296 16.89 -9.63 -10.97
N GLY A 297 15.60 -9.34 -11.17
CA GLY A 297 14.53 -10.28 -10.79
C GLY A 297 14.05 -10.29 -9.33
N LYS A 298 14.50 -9.36 -8.47
CA LYS A 298 14.05 -9.26 -7.06
C LYS A 298 12.51 -9.15 -6.94
N THR A 299 11.92 -8.12 -7.54
CA THR A 299 10.47 -7.82 -7.54
C THR A 299 9.60 -8.93 -8.13
N ILE A 300 10.02 -9.55 -9.25
CA ILE A 300 9.26 -10.67 -9.84
C ILE A 300 9.33 -11.93 -8.96
N SER A 301 10.41 -12.13 -8.20
CA SER A 301 10.51 -13.21 -7.22
C SER A 301 9.59 -12.97 -6.01
N ILE A 302 9.47 -11.73 -5.55
CA ILE A 302 8.47 -11.34 -4.52
C ILE A 302 7.06 -11.60 -5.04
N LYS A 303 6.73 -11.19 -6.27
CA LYS A 303 5.42 -11.44 -6.89
C LYS A 303 5.12 -12.93 -7.11
N ALA A 304 6.13 -13.74 -7.47
CA ALA A 304 6.00 -15.19 -7.56
C ALA A 304 5.80 -15.85 -6.18
N ALA A 305 6.40 -15.31 -5.13
CA ALA A 305 6.11 -15.71 -3.75
C ALA A 305 4.69 -15.33 -3.33
N MET A 306 4.22 -14.10 -3.62
CA MET A 306 2.84 -13.66 -3.34
C MET A 306 1.81 -14.60 -3.98
N HIS A 307 1.97 -14.91 -5.26
CA HIS A 307 1.11 -15.85 -6.00
C HIS A 307 1.12 -17.25 -5.39
N MET A 308 2.30 -17.83 -5.18
CA MET A 308 2.48 -19.14 -4.53
C MET A 308 1.91 -19.18 -3.11
N LEU A 309 1.80 -18.05 -2.41
CA LEU A 309 1.24 -17.95 -1.06
C LEU A 309 -0.27 -17.72 -1.07
N ALA A 310 -0.81 -17.03 -2.08
CA ALA A 310 -2.25 -16.86 -2.31
C ALA A 310 -2.93 -18.17 -2.76
N ASP A 311 -2.23 -19.00 -3.55
CA ASP A 311 -2.75 -20.28 -4.08
C ASP A 311 -2.74 -21.44 -3.05
N ARG A 312 -2.35 -21.18 -1.79
CA ARG A 312 -2.29 -22.20 -0.72
C ARG A 312 -3.65 -22.42 -0.05
N ALA A 313 -3.78 -23.54 0.66
CA ALA A 313 -4.93 -23.89 1.49
C ALA A 313 -4.49 -24.09 2.96
N PRO A 314 -4.82 -23.17 3.90
CA PRO A 314 -5.41 -21.84 3.66
C PRO A 314 -4.44 -20.88 2.92
N PRO A 315 -4.97 -19.85 2.25
CA PRO A 315 -4.15 -18.83 1.60
C PRO A 315 -3.43 -17.98 2.65
N VAL A 316 -2.29 -17.39 2.27
CA VAL A 316 -1.57 -16.41 3.09
C VAL A 316 -1.78 -15.02 2.47
N PRO A 317 -2.47 -14.09 3.16
CA PRO A 317 -2.63 -12.72 2.71
C PRO A 317 -1.29 -11.99 2.63
N THR A 318 -1.19 -11.03 1.70
CA THR A 318 -0.05 -10.12 1.58
C THR A 318 -0.42 -8.73 2.06
N VAL A 319 0.47 -8.13 2.85
CA VAL A 319 0.52 -6.69 3.16
C VAL A 319 1.75 -6.11 2.45
N TYR A 320 1.55 -5.14 1.57
CA TYR A 320 2.59 -4.52 0.75
C TYR A 320 2.76 -3.04 1.12
N VAL A 321 4.00 -2.61 1.37
CA VAL A 321 4.32 -1.23 1.74
C VAL A 321 4.88 -0.49 0.53
N ARG A 322 4.22 0.59 0.10
CA ARG A 322 4.71 1.48 -0.97
C ARG A 322 5.47 2.69 -0.42
N SER A 323 5.05 3.23 0.72
CA SER A 323 5.64 4.40 1.36
C SER A 323 5.52 4.30 2.89
N LEU A 324 6.36 5.04 3.62
CA LEU A 324 6.19 5.28 5.06
C LEU A 324 5.73 6.72 5.36
N GLU A 325 5.55 7.57 4.35
CA GLU A 325 5.00 8.91 4.51
C GLU A 325 3.55 8.85 5.00
N SER A 326 3.21 9.68 5.99
CA SER A 326 1.85 9.84 6.49
C SER A 326 1.72 11.14 7.30
N TRP A 327 0.48 11.55 7.55
CA TRP A 327 0.15 12.63 8.48
C TRP A 327 0.52 12.31 9.95
N MET A 328 0.75 11.04 10.28
CA MET A 328 1.20 10.57 11.60
C MET A 328 2.74 10.50 11.71
N GLY A 329 3.45 10.69 10.60
CA GLY A 329 4.88 10.43 10.48
C GLY A 329 5.24 8.94 10.44
N PRO A 330 6.48 8.60 10.09
CA PRO A 330 6.89 7.23 9.78
C PRO A 330 6.82 6.26 10.98
N GLN A 331 6.90 6.76 12.21
CA GLN A 331 6.64 5.93 13.41
C GLN A 331 5.18 5.45 13.47
N GLY A 332 4.22 6.32 13.12
CA GLY A 332 2.80 5.96 13.05
C GLY A 332 2.54 4.98 11.91
N SER A 333 3.06 5.26 10.72
CA SER A 333 2.99 4.38 9.55
C SER A 333 3.48 2.97 9.87
N LEU A 334 4.66 2.84 10.47
CA LEU A 334 5.24 1.54 10.84
C LEU A 334 4.42 0.80 11.89
N TYR A 335 3.87 1.51 12.88
CA TYR A 335 2.97 0.92 13.87
C TYR A 335 1.73 0.34 13.18
N GLU A 336 1.07 1.08 12.28
CA GLU A 336 -0.11 0.61 11.57
C GLU A 336 0.19 -0.55 10.60
N ILE A 337 1.31 -0.48 9.88
CA ILE A 337 1.77 -1.56 8.99
C ILE A 337 1.93 -2.87 9.76
N PHE A 338 2.64 -2.85 10.88
CA PHE A 338 2.83 -4.06 11.69
C PHE A 338 1.56 -4.46 12.47
N GLN A 339 0.66 -3.53 12.78
CA GLN A 339 -0.68 -3.90 13.29
C GLN A 339 -1.50 -4.64 12.24
N LYS A 340 -1.58 -4.15 11.00
CA LYS A 340 -2.28 -4.85 9.90
C LYS A 340 -1.66 -6.22 9.62
N ALA A 341 -0.33 -6.33 9.64
CA ALA A 341 0.35 -7.63 9.48
C ALA A 341 0.10 -8.60 10.66
N ARG A 342 -0.16 -8.10 11.87
CA ARG A 342 -0.58 -8.90 13.04
C ARG A 342 -2.07 -9.29 12.98
N GLU A 343 -2.94 -8.42 12.44
CA GLU A 343 -4.36 -8.71 12.19
C GLU A 343 -4.53 -9.83 11.14
N PHE A 344 -3.73 -9.81 10.07
CA PHE A 344 -3.79 -10.77 8.97
C PHE A 344 -2.82 -11.94 9.13
N ALA A 345 -2.36 -12.24 10.35
CA ALA A 345 -1.41 -13.34 10.59
C ALA A 345 -2.06 -14.73 10.43
N PRO A 346 -1.48 -15.67 9.65
CA PRO A 346 -0.16 -15.63 9.02
C PRO A 346 -0.09 -14.73 7.78
N CYS A 347 0.88 -13.81 7.77
CA CYS A 347 0.96 -12.72 6.79
C CYS A 347 2.31 -12.72 6.06
N TYR A 348 2.28 -12.41 4.76
CA TYR A 348 3.46 -12.04 3.98
C TYR A 348 3.56 -10.51 3.94
N LEU A 349 4.55 -9.93 4.63
CA LEU A 349 4.76 -8.49 4.75
C LEU A 349 5.91 -8.05 3.84
N VAL A 350 5.63 -7.21 2.84
CA VAL A 350 6.55 -6.82 1.77
C VAL A 350 7.02 -5.38 1.93
N PHE A 351 8.35 -5.18 1.94
CA PHE A 351 9.01 -3.88 1.83
C PHE A 351 9.94 -3.88 0.61
N GLU A 352 9.50 -3.35 -0.53
CA GLU A 352 10.43 -3.20 -1.68
C GLU A 352 11.29 -1.93 -1.55
N ASP A 353 12.51 -1.98 -2.09
CA ASP A 353 13.55 -0.96 -1.99
C ASP A 353 13.71 -0.33 -0.58
N ILE A 354 13.89 -1.20 0.43
CA ILE A 354 13.86 -0.86 1.86
C ILE A 354 14.92 0.16 2.28
N ASP A 355 15.98 0.36 1.50
CA ASP A 355 16.98 1.41 1.65
C ASP A 355 16.41 2.83 1.40
N SER A 356 15.35 2.95 0.59
CA SER A 356 14.60 4.20 0.42
C SER A 356 13.60 4.44 1.57
N LEU A 357 12.97 3.38 2.07
CA LEU A 357 11.95 3.45 3.12
C LEU A 357 12.55 3.66 4.51
N VAL A 358 13.63 2.96 4.86
CA VAL A 358 14.18 2.90 6.22
C VAL A 358 15.42 3.78 6.34
N THR A 359 15.20 5.09 6.21
CA THR A 359 16.19 6.15 6.39
C THR A 359 16.82 6.13 7.81
N PRO A 360 17.97 6.80 8.03
CA PRO A 360 18.67 6.77 9.32
C PRO A 360 17.84 7.21 10.55
N ASP A 361 16.87 8.10 10.36
CA ASP A 361 15.93 8.58 11.38
C ASP A 361 14.74 7.62 11.61
N VAL A 362 14.24 6.96 10.56
CA VAL A 362 13.14 5.98 10.63
C VAL A 362 13.58 4.63 11.21
N ARG A 363 14.84 4.26 10.96
CA ARG A 363 15.55 3.05 11.39
C ARG A 363 15.22 2.54 12.78
N SER A 364 15.15 3.42 13.78
CA SER A 364 14.92 3.03 15.17
C SER A 364 13.50 2.48 15.39
N TYR A 365 12.49 3.11 14.80
CA TYR A 365 11.10 2.67 14.85
C TYR A 365 10.90 1.36 14.10
N PHE A 366 11.49 1.23 12.91
CA PHE A 366 11.43 0.00 12.11
C PHE A 366 12.02 -1.20 12.88
N LEU A 367 13.19 -1.02 13.50
CA LEU A 367 13.83 -2.06 14.28
C LEU A 367 13.03 -2.47 15.54
N ASN A 368 12.31 -1.53 16.17
CA ASN A 368 11.45 -1.84 17.32
C ASN A 368 10.25 -2.71 16.93
N GLU A 369 9.62 -2.45 15.78
CA GLU A 369 8.53 -3.28 15.27
C GLU A 369 9.02 -4.65 14.75
N VAL A 370 10.19 -4.73 14.10
CA VAL A 370 10.78 -6.02 13.65
C VAL A 370 11.22 -6.90 14.83
N ASP A 371 11.85 -6.32 15.87
CA ASP A 371 12.20 -7.08 17.08
C ASP A 371 10.94 -7.53 17.83
N GLY A 372 9.90 -6.70 17.87
CA GLY A 372 8.57 -7.05 18.37
C GLY A 372 8.43 -6.91 19.88
N LEU A 373 8.15 -5.69 20.35
CA LEU A 373 7.58 -5.46 21.69
C LEU A 373 6.17 -6.07 21.84
N LYS A 374 5.53 -6.39 20.71
CA LYS A 374 4.32 -7.21 20.56
C LYS A 374 4.69 -8.49 19.82
N GLN A 375 3.92 -9.56 20.00
CA GLN A 375 4.12 -10.82 19.28
C GLN A 375 3.89 -10.65 17.77
N ASN A 376 4.93 -10.91 16.98
CA ASN A 376 4.90 -10.95 15.51
C ASN A 376 4.71 -12.40 14.98
N ASP A 377 4.01 -13.23 15.74
CA ASP A 377 3.81 -14.65 15.40
C ASP A 377 2.93 -14.79 14.14
N GLY A 378 3.43 -15.54 13.15
CA GLY A 378 2.82 -15.71 11.83
C GLY A 378 3.33 -14.75 10.75
N ILE A 379 4.19 -13.78 11.08
CA ILE A 379 4.66 -12.79 10.11
C ILE A 379 5.96 -13.25 9.43
N PHE A 380 5.90 -13.38 8.11
CA PHE A 380 7.07 -13.45 7.24
C PHE A 380 7.32 -12.07 6.63
N ILE A 381 8.46 -11.47 6.93
CA ILE A 381 8.90 -10.20 6.36
C ILE A 381 9.83 -10.49 5.17
N ILE A 382 9.47 -10.01 3.99
CA ILE A 382 10.39 -9.93 2.84
C ILE A 382 10.78 -8.47 2.62
N ALA A 383 12.05 -8.25 2.31
CA ALA A 383 12.55 -6.96 1.86
C ALA A 383 13.36 -7.08 0.57
N SER A 384 13.24 -6.13 -0.36
CA SER A 384 14.18 -5.97 -1.47
C SER A 384 15.04 -4.71 -1.27
N THR A 385 16.27 -4.74 -1.77
CA THR A 385 17.19 -3.59 -1.76
C THR A 385 18.14 -3.66 -2.96
N ASN A 386 18.57 -2.52 -3.48
CA ASN A 386 19.71 -2.46 -4.41
C ASN A 386 21.04 -2.32 -3.64
N HIS A 387 20.99 -1.69 -2.45
CA HIS A 387 22.14 -1.21 -1.70
C HIS A 387 22.19 -1.79 -0.27
N LEU A 388 22.59 -3.06 -0.13
CA LEU A 388 22.71 -3.74 1.17
C LEU A 388 23.67 -3.04 2.14
N GLU A 389 24.65 -2.31 1.59
CA GLU A 389 25.66 -1.51 2.29
C GLU A 389 25.11 -0.22 2.92
N LEU A 390 24.01 0.33 2.41
CA LEU A 390 23.32 1.48 3.00
C LEU A 390 22.43 1.08 4.19
N LEU A 391 22.01 -0.19 4.25
CA LEU A 391 21.20 -0.70 5.35
C LEU A 391 21.98 -0.79 6.67
N ASP A 392 21.29 -0.48 7.76
CA ASP A 392 21.85 -0.51 9.11
C ASP A 392 22.48 -1.88 9.44
N PRO A 393 23.67 -1.94 10.07
CA PRO A 393 24.25 -3.20 10.55
C PRO A 393 23.31 -3.99 11.48
N GLY A 394 22.42 -3.33 12.21
CA GLY A 394 21.37 -3.97 13.00
C GLY A 394 20.20 -4.53 12.17
N ILE A 395 19.92 -4.00 10.97
CA ILE A 395 18.98 -4.62 10.01
C ILE A 395 19.67 -5.78 9.31
N ALA A 396 20.85 -5.52 8.72
CA ALA A 396 21.51 -6.41 7.80
C ALA A 396 22.41 -7.48 8.45
N LYS A 397 22.94 -7.29 9.66
CA LYS A 397 23.97 -8.19 10.24
C LYS A 397 23.55 -8.84 11.57
N ARG A 398 22.40 -8.51 12.13
CA ARG A 398 21.91 -9.07 13.41
C ARG A 398 20.91 -10.22 13.17
N PRO A 399 21.18 -11.45 13.66
CA PRO A 399 20.19 -12.53 13.66
C PRO A 399 18.91 -12.17 14.42
N SER A 400 17.85 -12.96 14.22
CA SER A 400 16.47 -12.78 14.70
C SER A 400 15.70 -11.58 14.13
N ARG A 401 16.26 -10.89 13.14
CA ARG A 401 15.61 -9.81 12.36
C ARG A 401 15.44 -10.23 10.91
N PHE A 402 16.55 -10.25 10.16
CA PHE A 402 16.65 -10.80 8.82
C PHE A 402 17.65 -11.96 8.83
N ASP A 403 17.13 -13.16 9.04
CA ASP A 403 17.93 -14.37 9.28
C ASP A 403 18.59 -14.94 8.02
N ARG A 404 18.06 -14.57 6.84
CA ARG A 404 18.55 -15.02 5.54
C ARG A 404 18.65 -13.87 4.55
N LYS A 405 19.57 -14.01 3.61
CA LYS A 405 19.77 -13.12 2.48
C LYS A 405 19.93 -13.93 1.22
N TYR A 406 19.40 -13.41 0.13
CA TYR A 406 19.60 -13.94 -1.20
C TYR A 406 20.19 -12.82 -2.07
N TYR A 407 21.36 -13.09 -2.63
CA TYR A 407 22.01 -12.20 -3.58
C TYR A 407 21.52 -12.52 -4.99
N PHE A 408 21.11 -11.48 -5.71
CA PHE A 408 20.65 -11.51 -7.08
C PHE A 408 21.74 -10.84 -7.94
N PRO A 409 22.76 -11.59 -8.40
CA PRO A 409 23.79 -11.07 -9.29
C PRO A 409 23.23 -10.76 -10.68
N ASP A 410 24.04 -10.13 -11.52
CA ASP A 410 23.80 -10.08 -12.96
C ASP A 410 23.84 -11.50 -13.58
N PRO A 411 23.02 -11.76 -14.61
CA PRO A 411 22.81 -13.10 -15.12
C PRO A 411 24.06 -13.67 -15.80
N ASN A 412 24.37 -14.93 -15.46
CA ASN A 412 25.39 -15.72 -16.15
C ASN A 412 24.94 -16.05 -17.59
N ILE A 413 25.87 -16.52 -18.42
CA ILE A 413 25.61 -16.75 -19.85
C ILE A 413 24.42 -17.68 -20.13
N ASP A 414 24.20 -18.71 -19.30
CA ASP A 414 23.12 -19.68 -19.50
C ASP A 414 21.76 -19.11 -19.04
N GLN A 415 21.76 -18.25 -18.01
CA GLN A 415 20.60 -17.44 -17.60
C GLN A 415 20.24 -16.38 -18.67
N ARG A 416 21.23 -15.73 -19.29
CA ARG A 416 21.02 -14.81 -20.42
C ARG A 416 20.47 -15.55 -21.64
N GLU A 417 20.96 -16.76 -21.92
CA GLU A 417 20.42 -17.60 -22.99
C GLU A 417 18.97 -18.03 -22.71
N ALA A 418 18.66 -18.44 -21.48
CA ALA A 418 17.29 -18.76 -21.05
C ALA A 418 16.34 -17.56 -21.20
N TYR A 419 16.81 -16.35 -20.89
CA TYR A 419 16.04 -15.12 -21.09
C TYR A 419 15.85 -14.80 -22.58
N CYS A 420 16.85 -15.06 -23.43
CA CYS A 420 16.68 -14.99 -24.90
C CYS A 420 15.67 -16.02 -25.42
N ARG A 421 15.62 -17.24 -24.84
CA ARG A 421 14.63 -18.27 -25.18
C ARG A 421 13.21 -17.91 -24.70
N PHE A 422 13.07 -17.18 -23.59
CA PHE A 422 11.80 -16.56 -23.20
C PHE A 422 11.32 -15.55 -24.26
N TRP A 423 12.20 -14.67 -24.74
CA TRP A 423 11.87 -13.74 -25.83
C TRP A 423 11.56 -14.45 -27.15
N GLN A 424 12.29 -15.51 -27.49
CA GLN A 424 11.99 -16.36 -28.65
C GLN A 424 10.58 -16.98 -28.55
N LYS A 425 10.22 -17.54 -27.38
CA LYS A 425 8.87 -18.07 -27.11
C LYS A 425 7.78 -17.00 -27.22
N LYS A 426 8.04 -15.79 -26.69
CA LYS A 426 7.14 -14.63 -26.73
C LYS A 426 6.92 -14.10 -28.16
N LEU A 427 7.94 -14.18 -29.02
CA LEU A 427 7.90 -13.72 -30.41
C LEU A 427 7.48 -14.79 -31.43
N LYS A 428 7.36 -16.07 -31.02
CA LYS A 428 7.07 -17.22 -31.92
C LYS A 428 5.81 -17.08 -32.80
N SER A 429 4.84 -16.26 -32.42
CA SER A 429 3.63 -15.99 -33.21
C SER A 429 3.77 -14.83 -34.20
N ASN A 430 4.82 -14.02 -34.08
CA ASN A 430 5.12 -12.94 -35.01
C ASN A 430 5.81 -13.51 -36.26
N LYS A 431 5.24 -13.24 -37.44
CA LYS A 431 5.74 -13.74 -38.73
C LYS A 431 6.79 -12.83 -39.35
N ASP A 432 6.91 -11.60 -38.85
CA ASP A 432 7.76 -10.54 -39.40
C ASP A 432 9.14 -10.51 -38.73
N ILE A 433 9.37 -11.35 -37.71
CA ILE A 433 10.61 -11.44 -36.92
C ILE A 433 11.16 -12.87 -36.97
N GLU A 434 12.28 -13.06 -37.66
CA GLU A 434 13.02 -14.33 -37.62
C GLU A 434 13.87 -14.43 -36.34
N PHE A 435 13.71 -15.51 -35.58
CA PHE A 435 14.45 -15.76 -34.34
C PHE A 435 14.90 -17.24 -34.24
N PRO A 436 15.98 -17.63 -34.93
CA PRO A 436 16.48 -19.01 -34.93
C PRO A 436 17.22 -19.35 -33.62
N ASP A 437 17.19 -20.62 -33.18
CA ASP A 437 17.75 -21.06 -31.90
C ASP A 437 19.21 -20.65 -31.65
N LYS A 438 20.04 -20.62 -32.72
CA LYS A 438 21.45 -20.16 -32.67
C LYS A 438 21.58 -18.74 -32.12
N LEU A 439 20.58 -17.88 -32.37
CA LEU A 439 20.59 -16.47 -31.99
C LEU A 439 20.48 -16.28 -30.47
N CYS A 440 19.84 -17.21 -29.73
CA CYS A 440 19.75 -17.12 -28.28
C CYS A 440 21.14 -17.16 -27.61
N ARG A 441 22.04 -18.02 -28.09
CA ARG A 441 23.43 -18.09 -27.58
C ARG A 441 24.23 -16.86 -28.01
N ALA A 442 24.12 -16.48 -29.29
CA ALA A 442 24.85 -15.34 -29.84
C ALA A 442 24.51 -14.02 -29.12
N ILE A 443 23.25 -13.79 -28.74
CA ILE A 443 22.85 -12.65 -27.90
C ILE A 443 23.39 -12.79 -26.48
N ALA A 444 23.32 -13.97 -25.86
CA ALA A 444 23.82 -14.22 -24.50
C ALA A 444 25.34 -13.99 -24.36
N GLU A 445 26.11 -14.20 -25.42
CA GLU A 445 27.55 -13.93 -25.49
C GLU A 445 27.85 -12.42 -25.52
N ILE A 446 27.13 -11.62 -26.32
CA ILE A 446 27.39 -10.16 -26.44
C ILE A 446 26.75 -9.30 -25.34
N THR A 447 25.83 -9.87 -24.56
CA THR A 447 25.14 -9.22 -23.42
C THR A 447 25.87 -9.41 -22.09
N ASP A 448 27.20 -9.60 -22.10
CA ASP A 448 27.94 -9.72 -20.85
C ASP A 448 27.89 -8.44 -19.99
N LYS A 449 27.87 -8.63 -18.67
CA LYS A 449 27.49 -7.65 -17.62
C LYS A 449 26.07 -7.07 -17.69
N PHE A 450 25.21 -7.40 -18.66
CA PHE A 450 23.86 -6.81 -18.72
C PHE A 450 22.91 -7.50 -17.74
N SER A 451 22.23 -6.70 -16.91
CA SER A 451 21.08 -7.17 -16.12
C SER A 451 19.92 -7.59 -17.04
N PHE A 452 18.96 -8.38 -16.54
CA PHE A 452 17.78 -8.75 -17.35
C PHE A 452 16.99 -7.52 -17.86
N ALA A 453 17.06 -6.37 -17.17
CA ALA A 453 16.43 -5.13 -17.62
C ALA A 453 17.16 -4.51 -18.83
N TYR A 454 18.49 -4.52 -18.86
CA TYR A 454 19.26 -4.07 -20.04
C TYR A 454 19.04 -5.00 -21.24
N ILE A 455 18.95 -6.33 -21.02
CA ILE A 455 18.63 -7.28 -22.09
C ILE A 455 17.19 -7.08 -22.59
N GLN A 456 16.24 -6.79 -21.69
CA GLN A 456 14.87 -6.41 -22.06
C GLN A 456 14.85 -5.17 -22.97
N GLU A 457 15.57 -4.11 -22.60
CA GLU A 457 15.59 -2.88 -23.39
C GLU A 457 16.23 -3.10 -24.77
N ALA A 458 17.32 -3.87 -24.84
CA ALA A 458 17.93 -4.27 -26.11
C ALA A 458 16.93 -4.95 -27.06
N PHE A 459 16.10 -5.89 -26.55
CA PHE A 459 15.03 -6.51 -27.34
C PHE A 459 13.93 -5.51 -27.73
N VAL A 460 13.48 -4.66 -26.81
CA VAL A 460 12.40 -3.68 -27.07
C VAL A 460 12.84 -2.65 -28.12
N ALA A 461 14.00 -2.03 -27.95
CA ALA A 461 14.57 -1.06 -28.88
C ALA A 461 14.78 -1.67 -30.28
N ALA A 462 15.29 -2.90 -30.36
CA ALA A 462 15.51 -3.58 -31.64
C ALA A 462 14.18 -3.86 -32.37
N LEU A 463 13.17 -4.38 -31.67
CA LEU A 463 11.85 -4.64 -32.25
C LEU A 463 11.15 -3.35 -32.73
N LEU A 464 11.26 -2.26 -31.98
CA LEU A 464 10.71 -0.96 -32.37
C LEU A 464 11.45 -0.35 -33.59
N ALA A 465 12.78 -0.53 -33.67
CA ALA A 465 13.56 -0.11 -34.83
C ALA A 465 13.20 -0.89 -36.10
N ILE A 466 12.94 -2.21 -35.99
CA ILE A 466 12.46 -3.05 -37.10
C ILE A 466 11.05 -2.64 -37.54
N ALA A 467 10.12 -2.44 -36.60
CA ALA A 467 8.77 -1.99 -36.89
C ALA A 467 8.76 -0.68 -37.71
N ARG A 468 9.53 0.33 -37.27
CA ARG A 468 9.69 1.62 -37.99
C ARG A 468 10.25 1.44 -39.41
N ARG A 469 11.11 0.44 -39.67
CA ARG A 469 11.62 0.11 -41.02
C ARG A 469 10.60 -0.64 -41.87
N SER A 470 9.72 -1.44 -41.27
CA SER A 470 8.63 -2.09 -42.00
C SER A 470 7.59 -1.06 -42.50
N GLU A 471 7.25 -0.07 -41.67
CA GLU A 471 6.31 1.01 -42.01
C GLU A 471 6.87 2.00 -43.05
N THR A 472 8.19 2.20 -43.09
CA THR A 472 8.83 3.17 -44.00
C THR A 472 9.24 2.61 -45.36
N LYS A 473 9.00 1.31 -45.65
CA LYS A 473 9.18 0.72 -46.99
C LYS A 473 8.09 1.24 -47.95
N PRO A 474 8.40 2.11 -48.94
CA PRO A 474 7.38 2.60 -49.87
C PRO A 474 7.00 1.50 -50.87
N ALA A 475 5.74 1.50 -51.32
CA ALA A 475 5.35 0.72 -52.49
C ALA A 475 6.19 1.17 -53.72
N VAL A 476 6.94 0.24 -54.32
CA VAL A 476 8.10 0.56 -55.16
C VAL A 476 7.74 1.39 -56.40
N ARG A 477 8.28 2.62 -56.43
CA ARG A 477 8.81 3.25 -57.65
C ARG A 477 10.20 3.80 -57.34
N GLY A 478 11.16 3.50 -58.20
CA GLY A 478 12.58 3.57 -57.85
C GLY A 478 13.22 4.95 -58.04
N SER A 479 14.06 5.30 -57.07
CA SER A 479 15.23 6.17 -57.23
C SER A 479 16.34 5.65 -56.32
N THR A 480 17.59 5.79 -56.74
CA THR A 480 18.79 5.33 -56.00
C THR A 480 19.06 6.22 -54.77
N GLU A 481 19.98 5.77 -53.91
CA GLU A 481 20.53 6.46 -52.72
C GLU A 481 19.59 6.44 -51.49
N ALA A 482 20.08 6.30 -50.25
CA ALA A 482 21.45 6.51 -49.76
C ALA A 482 21.99 5.35 -48.89
N TRP A 483 23.28 5.04 -49.04
CA TRP A 483 24.03 4.17 -48.13
C TRP A 483 24.77 5.03 -47.11
N VAL A 484 24.37 4.98 -45.83
CA VAL A 484 25.20 5.50 -44.73
C VAL A 484 26.02 4.34 -44.17
N LEU A 485 27.26 4.23 -44.65
CA LEU A 485 28.25 3.32 -44.09
C LEU A 485 28.67 3.83 -42.71
N VAL A 486 28.30 3.10 -41.66
CA VAL A 486 29.09 3.08 -40.43
C VAL A 486 30.28 2.17 -40.72
N SER A 487 31.50 2.62 -40.43
CA SER A 487 32.73 1.93 -40.83
C SER A 487 32.91 0.59 -40.10
N ASP A 488 33.10 -0.48 -40.88
CA ASP A 488 33.53 -1.79 -40.39
C ASP A 488 35.00 -1.75 -39.95
N ASP A 489 35.24 -1.47 -38.67
CA ASP A 489 36.56 -1.57 -38.03
C ASP A 489 36.43 -2.21 -36.63
N PHE A 490 36.14 -3.53 -36.60
CA PHE A 490 36.79 -4.49 -35.69
C PHE A 490 36.43 -5.94 -36.05
N VAL A 491 37.43 -6.72 -36.48
CA VAL A 491 37.28 -8.17 -36.73
C VAL A 491 38.34 -8.92 -35.93
N ASP A 492 38.04 -9.19 -34.66
CA ASP A 492 38.49 -10.34 -33.88
C ASP A 492 37.88 -10.27 -32.45
N ALA A 493 37.59 -11.37 -31.75
CA ALA A 493 37.60 -12.77 -32.15
C ALA A 493 36.45 -13.53 -31.44
N LEU A 494 35.76 -14.42 -32.16
CA LEU A 494 35.04 -15.60 -31.62
C LEU A 494 34.45 -16.38 -32.82
N ALA A 495 35.10 -17.49 -33.16
CA ALA A 495 34.78 -18.30 -34.34
C ALA A 495 33.67 -19.32 -34.08
N LEU A 496 32.43 -18.83 -34.08
CA LEU A 496 31.25 -19.64 -34.44
C LEU A 496 30.84 -19.31 -35.88
N ASP A 497 30.11 -20.22 -36.52
CA ASP A 497 29.70 -20.15 -37.93
C ASP A 497 28.64 -19.06 -38.15
N LYS A 498 29.10 -17.80 -38.25
CA LYS A 498 28.29 -16.57 -38.24
C LYS A 498 27.71 -16.19 -39.60
N GLY A 499 28.10 -16.85 -40.69
CA GLY A 499 27.76 -16.44 -42.07
C GLY A 499 26.27 -16.37 -42.41
N ASP A 500 25.40 -17.01 -41.63
CA ASP A 500 23.94 -16.89 -41.74
C ASP A 500 23.31 -15.94 -40.72
N LEU A 501 23.94 -15.70 -39.56
CA LEU A 501 23.39 -14.81 -38.54
C LEU A 501 23.42 -13.34 -38.97
N GLU A 502 24.47 -12.91 -39.69
CA GLU A 502 24.60 -11.53 -40.20
C GLU A 502 23.55 -11.15 -41.27
N LYS A 503 22.64 -12.07 -41.64
CA LYS A 503 21.47 -11.83 -42.50
C LYS A 503 20.17 -11.62 -41.72
N VAL A 504 20.13 -12.02 -40.44
CA VAL A 504 18.92 -12.00 -39.61
C VAL A 504 18.69 -10.57 -39.10
N GLU A 505 17.58 -9.93 -39.49
CA GLU A 505 17.32 -8.52 -39.17
C GLU A 505 17.33 -8.23 -37.66
N LEU A 506 16.82 -9.16 -36.85
CA LEU A 506 16.86 -9.08 -35.38
C LEU A 506 18.28 -9.09 -34.82
N TRP A 507 19.21 -9.86 -35.39
CA TRP A 507 20.62 -9.90 -34.95
C TRP A 507 21.35 -8.61 -35.30
N ILE A 508 21.18 -8.13 -36.53
CA ILE A 508 21.77 -6.88 -37.02
C ILE A 508 21.35 -5.71 -36.13
N GLU A 509 20.08 -5.66 -35.74
CA GLU A 509 19.57 -4.53 -34.96
C GLU A 509 19.86 -4.65 -33.46
N ILE A 510 19.70 -5.84 -32.86
CA ILE A 510 19.98 -5.99 -31.42
C ILE A 510 21.46 -5.75 -31.10
N ARG A 511 22.40 -6.09 -32.00
CA ARG A 511 23.82 -5.72 -31.87
C ARG A 511 24.04 -4.21 -31.74
N LYS A 512 23.31 -3.39 -32.52
CA LYS A 512 23.42 -1.93 -32.46
C LYS A 512 22.88 -1.39 -31.15
N GLN A 513 21.72 -1.87 -30.73
CA GLN A 513 21.11 -1.45 -29.47
C GLN A 513 21.96 -1.86 -28.25
N ILE A 514 22.55 -3.08 -28.27
CA ILE A 514 23.50 -3.53 -27.24
C ILE A 514 24.77 -2.68 -27.22
N LYS A 515 25.28 -2.24 -28.38
CA LYS A 515 26.41 -1.30 -28.42
C LYS A 515 26.04 0.05 -27.77
N ILE A 516 24.93 0.65 -28.18
CA ILE A 516 24.46 1.94 -27.63
C ILE A 516 24.23 1.87 -26.11
N LEU A 517 23.60 0.80 -25.63
CA LEU A 517 23.38 0.58 -24.20
C LEU A 517 24.69 0.36 -23.42
N ARG A 518 25.71 -0.25 -24.05
CA ARG A 518 27.02 -0.44 -23.43
C ARG A 518 27.82 0.87 -23.37
N GLU A 519 27.78 1.66 -24.44
CA GLU A 519 28.38 3.01 -24.47
C GLU A 519 27.77 3.90 -23.36
N GLY A 520 26.44 3.83 -23.14
CA GLY A 520 25.79 4.55 -22.04
C GLY A 520 26.18 4.06 -20.64
N ILE A 521 26.40 2.76 -20.42
CA ILE A 521 26.90 2.24 -19.14
C ILE A 521 28.34 2.71 -18.88
N GLU A 522 29.19 2.73 -19.90
CA GLU A 522 30.58 3.19 -19.82
C GLU A 522 30.71 4.73 -19.67
N GLU A 523 29.61 5.48 -19.77
CA GLU A 523 29.50 6.92 -19.41
C GLU A 523 28.94 7.15 -17.98
N GLU A 524 28.41 6.13 -17.30
CA GLU A 524 27.84 6.22 -15.94
C GLU A 524 28.74 5.64 -14.82
N GLU A 525 29.76 4.82 -15.13
CA GLU A 525 30.76 4.24 -14.17
C GLU A 525 31.95 5.17 -13.84
#